data_AF-A0A6B9ZI95-F1
#
_entry.id   AF-A0A6B9ZI95-F1
#
_cell.length_a   1.000
_cell.length_b   1.000
_cell.length_c   1.000
_cell.angle_alpha   90.00
_cell.angle_beta   90.00
_cell.angle_gamma   90.00
#
_symmetry.space_group_name_H-M   'P 1'
#
loop_
_entity.id
_entity.type
_entity.pdbx_description
1 polymer ?
#
loop_
_entity_poly.entity_id
_entity_poly.type
_entity_poly.pdbx_seq_one_letter_code
_entity_poly.pdbx_strand_id
1 'polypeptide(L)'
;MTKQTTNRHILKKIRSHSKEKLHNDPAFKKLRENWNDFTTAAKAAKLMRTVMESIQIPVHDRKRHTTLTKIFKALLHTDKESAPGQKRMAKTDLSKLGHVELNTGICFDELFSFVLGSIRTDRDTGEVDINVLYDNTDKKKPPVEDATHFELCIGLAEIDFEKGTHHLSTSTSGIKLITNKRKLDLHFDLEKPKESDNKWWCFFAVNFYNKRQRLKDCAIILFGVLDAQMKFALIVAPAPTASPQTQQLTES
;
A
#
# COMPACT_ATOMS: atom_id res chain seq x y z
N MET A 1 28.86 -33.27 35.67
CA MET A 1 27.54 -32.85 36.19
C MET A 1 26.96 -31.80 35.27
N THR A 2 26.06 -32.21 34.37
CA THR A 2 25.37 -31.35 33.40
C THR A 2 24.30 -30.52 34.14
N LYS A 3 24.45 -29.20 34.18
CA LYS A 3 23.43 -28.29 34.73
C LYS A 3 22.16 -28.40 33.88
N GLN A 4 21.11 -29.02 34.41
CA GLN A 4 19.79 -28.93 33.83
C GLN A 4 19.27 -27.49 33.98
N THR A 5 19.19 -26.77 32.87
CA THR A 5 18.55 -25.46 32.81
C THR A 5 17.04 -25.67 32.91
N THR A 6 16.51 -25.66 34.13
CA THR A 6 15.07 -25.69 34.35
C THR A 6 14.49 -24.37 33.84
N ASN A 7 13.82 -24.40 32.68
CA ASN A 7 12.98 -23.28 32.21
C ASN A 7 11.83 -23.08 33.21
N ARG A 8 12.07 -22.31 34.28
CA ARG A 8 11.04 -21.93 35.25
C ARG A 8 10.16 -20.87 34.58
N HIS A 9 8.86 -21.16 34.45
CA HIS A 9 7.86 -20.15 34.12
C HIS A 9 7.88 -19.06 35.20
N ILE A 10 8.31 -17.85 34.84
CA ILE A 10 8.24 -16.69 35.72
C ILE A 10 6.80 -16.17 35.68
N LEU A 11 6.05 -16.40 36.76
CA LEU A 11 4.73 -15.79 36.94
C LEU A 11 4.91 -14.28 37.19
N LYS A 12 4.72 -13.45 36.16
CA LYS A 12 4.66 -11.99 36.33
C LYS A 12 3.33 -11.61 36.96
N LYS A 13 3.35 -11.06 38.19
CA LYS A 13 2.17 -10.45 38.83
C LYS A 13 1.65 -9.33 37.93
N ILE A 14 0.38 -9.42 37.52
CA ILE A 14 -0.29 -8.37 36.74
C ILE A 14 -0.41 -7.14 37.65
N ARG A 15 0.29 -6.06 37.30
CA ARG A 15 0.11 -4.76 37.95
C ARG A 15 -0.93 -3.99 37.13
N SER A 16 -2.16 -3.96 37.61
CA SER A 16 -3.19 -3.09 37.05
C SER A 16 -2.97 -1.67 37.56
N HIS A 17 -3.13 -0.68 36.68
CA HIS A 17 -3.09 0.73 37.02
C HIS A 17 -4.46 1.34 36.73
N SER A 18 -4.92 2.28 37.56
CA SER A 18 -6.16 3.00 37.28
C SER A 18 -6.01 3.90 36.05
N LYS A 19 -7.13 4.20 35.40
CA LYS A 19 -7.18 5.08 34.23
C LYS A 19 -6.63 6.46 34.57
N GLU A 20 -7.03 7.03 35.71
CA GLU A 20 -6.58 8.33 36.20
C GLU A 20 -5.06 8.36 36.35
N LYS A 21 -4.47 7.28 36.87
CA LYS A 21 -3.02 7.16 37.01
C LYS A 21 -2.33 7.15 35.65
N LEU A 22 -2.82 6.36 34.69
CA LEU A 22 -2.25 6.31 33.33
C LEU A 22 -2.30 7.66 32.62
N HIS A 23 -3.35 8.45 32.83
CA HIS A 23 -3.50 9.76 32.19
C HIS A 23 -2.66 10.87 32.86
N ASN A 24 -2.55 10.87 34.19
CA ASN A 24 -2.01 12.02 34.91
C ASN A 24 -0.58 11.81 35.44
N ASP A 25 -0.19 10.58 35.77
CA ASP A 25 1.10 10.32 36.43
C ASP A 25 2.28 10.56 35.46
N PRO A 26 3.30 11.36 35.84
CA PRO A 26 4.48 11.61 35.01
C PRO A 26 5.23 10.35 34.58
N ALA A 27 5.19 9.27 35.37
CA ALA A 27 5.86 8.01 35.05
C ALA A 27 5.35 7.38 33.74
N PHE A 28 4.12 7.68 33.33
CA PHE A 28 3.51 7.18 32.08
C PHE A 28 3.59 8.17 30.92
N LYS A 29 4.40 9.25 31.00
CA LYS A 29 4.52 10.24 29.92
C LYS A 29 4.84 9.60 28.56
N LYS A 30 5.87 8.75 28.49
CA LYS A 30 6.26 8.04 27.26
C LYS A 30 5.18 7.10 26.72
N LEU A 31 4.41 6.47 27.61
CA LEU A 31 3.28 5.63 27.21
C LEU A 31 2.21 6.47 26.52
N ARG A 32 1.87 7.63 27.09
CA ARG A 32 0.89 8.56 26.50
C ARG A 32 1.36 9.12 25.16
N GLU A 33 2.63 9.51 25.05
CA GLU A 33 3.23 9.95 23.79
C GLU A 33 3.11 8.88 22.70
N ASN A 34 3.54 7.65 23.00
CA ASN A 34 3.41 6.51 22.08
C ASN A 34 1.96 6.18 21.73
N TRP A 35 1.04 6.35 22.68
CA TRP A 35 -0.38 6.07 22.45
C TRP A 35 -1.00 7.11 21.51
N ASN A 36 -0.65 8.39 21.65
CA ASN A 36 -1.07 9.42 20.71
C ASN A 36 -0.53 9.14 19.31
N ASP A 37 0.77 8.87 19.17
CA ASP A 37 1.37 8.57 17.87
C ASP A 37 0.75 7.31 17.23
N PHE A 38 0.48 6.27 18.02
CA PHE A 38 -0.24 5.08 17.55
C PHE A 38 -1.65 5.41 17.08
N THR A 39 -2.36 6.26 17.82
CA THR A 39 -3.73 6.68 17.47
C THR A 39 -3.74 7.45 16.16
N THR A 40 -2.77 8.33 15.93
CA THR A 40 -2.59 9.05 14.66
C THR A 40 -2.33 8.07 13.52
N ALA A 41 -1.43 7.10 13.69
CA ALA A 41 -1.16 6.06 12.69
C ALA A 41 -2.40 5.20 12.38
N ALA A 42 -3.17 4.83 13.41
CA ALA A 42 -4.39 4.04 13.24
C ALA A 42 -5.49 4.82 12.50
N LYS A 43 -5.64 6.12 12.76
CA LYS A 43 -6.56 6.99 12.01
C LYS A 43 -6.16 7.09 10.54
N ALA A 44 -4.87 7.27 10.26
CA ALA A 44 -4.35 7.29 8.89
C ALA A 44 -4.56 5.96 8.16
N ALA A 45 -4.32 4.84 8.85
CA ALA A 45 -4.58 3.50 8.34
C ALA A 45 -6.06 3.28 8.00
N LYS A 46 -6.98 3.75 8.86
CA LYS A 46 -8.42 3.69 8.60
C LYS A 46 -8.79 4.49 7.35
N LEU A 47 -8.31 5.73 7.23
CA LEU A 47 -8.59 6.58 6.07
C LEU A 47 -8.07 5.96 4.76
N MET A 48 -6.83 5.47 4.76
CA MET A 48 -6.25 4.77 3.61
C MET A 48 -7.08 3.55 3.19
N ARG A 49 -7.55 2.77 4.17
CA ARG A 49 -8.44 1.64 3.90
C ARG A 49 -9.74 2.11 3.25
N THR A 50 -10.36 3.17 3.75
CA THR A 50 -11.59 3.73 3.16
C THR A 50 -11.37 4.16 1.71
N VAL A 51 -10.25 4.82 1.39
CA VAL A 51 -9.91 5.20 0.01
C VAL A 51 -9.80 3.97 -0.89
N MET A 52 -9.09 2.93 -0.45
CA MET A 52 -8.92 1.69 -1.22
C MET A 52 -10.26 0.95 -1.42
N GLU A 53 -11.14 0.96 -0.42
CA GLU A 53 -12.49 0.39 -0.48
C GLU A 53 -13.44 1.17 -1.41
N SER A 54 -13.13 2.45 -1.71
CA SER A 54 -13.85 3.23 -2.73
C SER A 54 -13.42 2.91 -4.16
N ILE A 55 -12.23 2.33 -4.35
CA ILE A 55 -11.68 1.96 -5.67
C ILE A 55 -12.04 0.52 -6.02
N GLN A 56 -11.98 -0.37 -5.03
CA GLN A 56 -12.19 -1.80 -5.21
C GLN A 56 -13.09 -2.36 -4.11
N ILE A 57 -13.78 -3.46 -4.40
CA ILE A 57 -14.67 -4.14 -3.47
C ILE A 57 -13.96 -4.43 -2.13
N PRO A 58 -14.60 -4.12 -0.99
CA PRO A 58 -14.02 -4.37 0.32
C PRO A 58 -13.72 -5.85 0.53
N VAL A 59 -12.51 -6.15 1.01
CA VAL A 59 -12.12 -7.51 1.41
C VAL A 59 -12.11 -7.59 2.93
N HIS A 60 -12.71 -8.67 3.44
CA HIS A 60 -12.77 -8.93 4.87
C HIS A 60 -11.48 -9.58 5.39
N ASP A 61 -10.40 -8.80 5.46
CA ASP A 61 -9.16 -9.21 6.12
C ASP A 61 -8.83 -8.30 7.31
N ARG A 62 -8.75 -8.94 8.49
CA ARG A 62 -8.43 -8.29 9.77
C ARG A 62 -6.98 -7.82 9.84
N LYS A 63 -6.06 -8.43 9.08
CA LYS A 63 -4.64 -8.10 9.10
C LYS A 63 -4.34 -6.77 8.40
N ARG A 64 -5.13 -6.37 7.39
CA ARG A 64 -4.91 -5.15 6.59
C ARG A 64 -4.78 -3.89 7.45
N HIS A 65 -5.70 -3.68 8.38
CA HIS A 65 -5.66 -2.51 9.27
C HIS A 65 -4.39 -2.50 10.14
N THR A 66 -3.99 -3.66 10.66
CA THR A 66 -2.79 -3.79 11.49
C THR A 66 -1.51 -3.54 10.68
N THR A 67 -1.45 -4.06 9.45
CA THR A 67 -0.33 -3.82 8.52
C THR A 67 -0.21 -2.34 8.16
N LEU A 68 -1.32 -1.70 7.75
CA LEU A 68 -1.33 -0.26 7.48
C LEU A 68 -0.93 0.55 8.70
N THR A 69 -1.44 0.22 9.90
CA THR A 69 -1.08 0.93 11.13
C THR A 69 0.42 0.83 11.40
N LYS A 70 1.06 -0.31 11.12
CA LYS A 70 2.53 -0.47 11.24
C LYS A 70 3.28 0.42 10.24
N ILE A 71 2.83 0.45 8.99
CA ILE A 71 3.41 1.30 7.92
C ILE A 71 3.30 2.77 8.31
N PHE A 72 2.10 3.25 8.65
CA PHE A 72 1.87 4.63 9.06
C PHE A 72 2.61 5.01 10.35
N LYS A 73 2.77 4.09 11.29
CA LYS A 73 3.61 4.32 12.47
C LYS A 73 5.08 4.50 12.08
N ALA A 74 5.60 3.69 11.14
CA ALA A 74 6.96 3.84 10.65
C ALA A 74 7.15 5.18 9.91
N LEU A 75 6.15 5.62 9.14
CA LEU A 75 6.14 6.95 8.52
C LEU A 75 6.12 8.06 9.57
N LEU A 76 5.29 7.99 10.60
CA LEU A 76 5.31 9.00 11.67
C LEU A 76 6.68 9.11 12.33
N HIS A 77 7.46 8.04 12.42
CA HIS A 77 8.82 8.13 12.95
C HIS A 77 9.77 8.98 12.09
N THR A 78 9.46 9.24 10.82
CA THR A 78 10.26 10.11 9.95
C THR A 78 9.99 11.60 10.18
N ASP A 79 8.89 11.96 10.84
CA ASP A 79 8.66 13.34 11.33
C ASP A 79 9.68 13.68 12.42
N LYS A 80 10.59 14.60 12.06
CA LYS A 80 11.67 15.13 12.91
C LYS A 80 11.34 16.49 13.51
N GLU A 81 10.27 17.15 13.06
CA GLU A 81 9.92 18.50 13.50
C GLU A 81 8.99 18.49 14.70
N SER A 82 8.05 17.53 14.73
CA SER A 82 7.07 17.45 15.81
C SER A 82 7.61 16.72 17.03
N ALA A 83 7.17 17.15 18.22
CA ALA A 83 7.48 16.47 19.47
C ALA A 83 6.85 15.06 19.53
N PRO A 84 7.42 14.11 20.31
CA PRO A 84 6.81 12.80 20.55
C PRO A 84 5.36 12.92 21.05
N GLY A 85 4.45 12.11 20.51
CA GLY A 85 3.01 12.18 20.83
C GLY A 85 2.25 13.31 20.15
N GLN A 86 2.92 14.13 19.32
CA GLN A 86 2.33 15.21 18.52
C GLN A 86 2.72 15.10 17.05
N LYS A 87 3.18 13.92 16.62
CA LYS A 87 3.66 13.71 15.25
C LYS A 87 2.53 13.83 14.24
N ARG A 88 2.83 14.39 13.07
CA ARG A 88 1.85 14.71 12.03
C ARG A 88 2.16 13.99 10.73
N MET A 89 1.14 13.38 10.14
CA MET A 89 1.27 12.67 8.86
C MET A 89 1.74 13.59 7.72
N ALA A 90 1.29 14.85 7.71
CA ALA A 90 1.67 15.85 6.71
C ALA A 90 3.19 16.14 6.68
N LYS A 91 3.89 15.93 7.81
CA LYS A 91 5.33 16.17 7.97
C LYS A 91 6.18 14.91 7.79
N THR A 92 5.58 13.80 7.38
CA THR A 92 6.30 12.54 7.19
C THR A 92 6.93 12.47 5.81
N ASP A 93 8.07 11.79 5.73
CA ASP A 93 8.69 11.41 4.49
C ASP A 93 7.88 10.28 3.81
N LEU A 94 7.10 10.65 2.79
CA LEU A 94 6.30 9.73 1.98
C LEU A 94 7.09 9.10 0.83
N SER A 95 8.37 9.45 0.63
CA SER A 95 9.17 8.86 -0.45
C SER A 95 9.32 7.35 -0.32
N LYS A 96 9.22 6.82 0.91
CA LYS A 96 9.28 5.37 1.17
C LYS A 96 7.94 4.66 1.03
N LEU A 97 6.91 5.39 0.61
CA LEU A 97 5.54 4.90 0.55
C LEU A 97 5.14 4.67 -0.90
N GLY A 98 5.50 3.50 -1.39
CA GLY A 98 5.12 2.99 -2.71
C GLY A 98 5.10 1.48 -2.67
N HIS A 99 4.38 0.88 -3.62
CA HIS A 99 4.18 -0.57 -3.72
C HIS A 99 3.64 -1.18 -2.42
N VAL A 100 2.76 -0.44 -1.73
CA VAL A 100 2.06 -0.98 -0.55
C VAL A 100 0.89 -1.80 -1.02
N GLU A 101 1.00 -3.09 -0.82
CA GLU A 101 -0.02 -4.05 -1.16
C GLU A 101 -0.81 -4.47 0.08
N LEU A 102 -2.14 -4.54 -0.06
CA LEU A 102 -3.03 -5.04 0.99
C LEU A 102 -3.79 -6.30 0.57
N ASN A 103 -3.41 -6.95 -0.52
CA ASN A 103 -4.13 -8.12 -1.01
C ASN A 103 -3.95 -9.33 -0.09
N THR A 104 -4.92 -10.23 -0.14
CA THR A 104 -4.94 -11.45 0.66
C THR A 104 -4.80 -12.62 -0.30
N GLY A 105 -3.78 -13.45 -0.13
CA GLY A 105 -3.49 -14.54 -1.07
C GLY A 105 -2.35 -14.17 -2.01
N ILE A 106 -2.66 -13.92 -3.27
CA ILE A 106 -1.68 -13.70 -4.36
C ILE A 106 -1.29 -12.22 -4.43
N CYS A 107 -0.01 -11.95 -4.67
CA CYS A 107 0.51 -10.59 -4.82
C CYS A 107 0.01 -9.93 -6.12
N PHE A 108 -0.04 -8.59 -6.16
CA PHE A 108 -0.54 -7.83 -7.31
C PHE A 108 0.30 -8.13 -8.55
N ASP A 109 1.63 -8.11 -8.43
CA ASP A 109 2.56 -8.36 -9.55
C ASP A 109 2.45 -9.80 -10.09
N GLU A 110 2.18 -10.76 -9.20
CA GLU A 110 1.92 -12.16 -9.56
C GLU A 110 0.59 -12.29 -10.32
N LEU A 111 -0.42 -11.48 -9.99
CA LEU A 111 -1.69 -11.43 -10.70
C LEU A 111 -1.59 -10.66 -12.02
N PHE A 112 -1.01 -9.47 -12.02
CA PHE A 112 -1.04 -8.54 -13.14
C PHE A 112 0.32 -7.88 -13.33
N SER A 113 0.97 -8.20 -14.46
CA SER A 113 2.25 -7.58 -14.81
C SER A 113 2.00 -6.41 -15.74
N PHE A 114 2.49 -5.24 -15.33
CA PHE A 114 2.38 -4.02 -16.10
C PHE A 114 3.62 -3.16 -15.91
N VAL A 115 3.88 -2.32 -16.91
CA VAL A 115 4.91 -1.28 -16.84
C VAL A 115 4.20 0.05 -16.95
N LEU A 116 4.49 0.95 -16.01
CA LEU A 116 4.03 2.32 -16.12
C LEU A 116 4.81 3.02 -17.24
N GLY A 117 4.11 3.44 -18.30
CA GLY A 117 4.71 4.05 -19.48
C GLY A 117 5.01 5.53 -19.28
N SER A 118 3.98 6.34 -19.09
CA SER A 118 4.13 7.77 -18.84
C SER A 118 2.99 8.31 -18.00
N ILE A 119 3.27 9.28 -17.14
CA ILE A 119 2.24 10.13 -16.53
C ILE A 119 2.46 11.54 -17.05
N ARG A 120 1.41 12.14 -17.58
CA ARG A 120 1.38 13.56 -17.93
C ARG A 120 0.31 14.23 -17.10
N THR A 121 0.58 15.45 -16.69
CA THR A 121 -0.43 16.27 -16.03
C THR A 121 -0.41 17.62 -16.70
N ASP A 122 -1.57 17.99 -17.22
CA ASP A 122 -1.80 19.33 -17.69
C ASP A 122 -2.22 20.21 -16.50
N ARG A 123 -1.45 21.28 -16.26
CA ARG A 123 -1.71 22.19 -15.14
C ARG A 123 -2.84 23.16 -15.43
N ASP A 124 -3.13 23.41 -16.70
CA ASP A 124 -4.13 24.38 -17.16
C ASP A 124 -5.51 23.71 -17.27
N THR A 125 -5.58 22.46 -17.75
CA THR A 125 -6.84 21.70 -17.82
C THR A 125 -7.12 20.88 -16.54
N GLY A 126 -6.07 20.54 -15.78
CA GLY A 126 -6.20 19.66 -14.62
C GLY A 126 -6.37 18.19 -14.99
N GLU A 127 -6.11 17.81 -16.25
CA GLU A 127 -6.15 16.42 -16.70
C GLU A 127 -4.84 15.69 -16.35
N VAL A 128 -4.98 14.41 -16.00
CA VAL A 128 -3.87 13.49 -15.73
C VAL A 128 -3.98 12.31 -16.68
N ASP A 129 -3.08 12.26 -17.65
CA ASP A 129 -2.93 11.13 -18.55
C ASP A 129 -2.01 10.09 -17.94
N ILE A 130 -2.48 8.85 -17.83
CA ILE A 130 -1.65 7.72 -17.40
C ILE A 130 -1.64 6.66 -18.50
N ASN A 131 -0.45 6.35 -18.99
CA ASN A 131 -0.22 5.26 -19.94
C ASN A 131 0.36 4.06 -19.22
N VAL A 132 -0.32 2.92 -19.36
CA VAL A 132 0.06 1.65 -18.77
C VAL A 132 0.26 0.63 -19.87
N LEU A 133 1.44 0.02 -19.89
CA LEU A 133 1.74 -1.08 -20.79
C LEU A 133 1.47 -2.39 -20.06
N TYR A 134 0.37 -3.05 -20.38
CA TYR A 134 0.10 -4.41 -19.90
C TYR A 134 0.98 -5.40 -20.66
N ASP A 135 1.71 -6.25 -19.94
CA ASP A 135 2.55 -7.31 -20.51
C ASP A 135 2.20 -8.68 -19.90
N ASN A 136 1.74 -9.60 -20.75
CA ASN A 136 1.38 -10.96 -20.34
C ASN A 136 2.18 -12.01 -21.13
N THR A 137 3.31 -11.62 -21.72
CA THR A 137 4.08 -12.48 -22.63
C THR A 137 4.72 -13.68 -21.92
N ASP A 138 5.08 -13.54 -20.64
CA ASP A 138 5.76 -14.58 -19.87
C ASP A 138 4.82 -15.54 -19.10
N LYS A 139 3.51 -15.22 -19.00
CA LYS A 139 2.57 -16.04 -18.22
C LYS A 139 1.93 -17.13 -19.08
N LYS A 140 2.28 -18.39 -18.80
CA LYS A 140 1.75 -19.58 -19.51
C LYS A 140 0.26 -19.85 -19.25
N LYS A 141 -0.29 -19.37 -18.13
CA LYS A 141 -1.70 -19.56 -17.72
C LYS A 141 -2.28 -18.21 -17.28
N PRO A 142 -3.58 -17.92 -17.51
CA PRO A 142 -4.23 -16.78 -16.88
C PRO A 142 -4.02 -16.82 -15.36
N PRO A 143 -3.76 -15.66 -14.73
CA PRO A 143 -3.35 -15.56 -13.33
C PRO A 143 -4.39 -16.08 -12.33
N VAL A 144 -5.67 -16.09 -12.74
CA VAL A 144 -6.81 -16.52 -11.92
C VAL A 144 -7.56 -17.63 -12.65
N GLU A 145 -8.00 -18.65 -11.91
CA GLU A 145 -8.73 -19.78 -12.47
C GLU A 145 -10.08 -19.35 -13.08
N ASP A 146 -10.34 -19.81 -14.31
CA ASP A 146 -11.47 -19.42 -15.18
C ASP A 146 -11.59 -17.92 -15.51
N ALA A 147 -10.58 -17.10 -15.20
CA ALA A 147 -10.58 -15.72 -15.64
C ALA A 147 -10.38 -15.65 -17.16
N THR A 148 -11.24 -14.86 -17.80
CA THR A 148 -11.23 -14.64 -19.26
C THR A 148 -11.14 -13.17 -19.62
N HIS A 149 -11.57 -12.31 -18.70
CA HIS A 149 -11.49 -10.86 -18.86
C HIS A 149 -10.83 -10.24 -17.63
N PHE A 150 -10.27 -9.06 -17.82
CA PHE A 150 -9.78 -8.20 -16.75
C PHE A 150 -10.26 -6.76 -16.97
N GLU A 151 -10.33 -5.97 -15.91
CA GLU A 151 -10.48 -4.53 -15.95
C GLU A 151 -9.42 -3.91 -15.05
N LEU A 152 -8.66 -2.96 -15.57
CA LEU A 152 -7.74 -2.15 -14.79
C LEU A 152 -8.44 -0.86 -14.40
N CYS A 153 -8.36 -0.49 -13.13
CA CYS A 153 -8.86 0.74 -12.56
C CYS A 153 -7.69 1.50 -11.94
N ILE A 154 -7.55 2.76 -12.30
CA ILE A 154 -6.59 3.67 -11.68
C ILE A 154 -7.35 4.63 -10.80
N GLY A 155 -6.86 4.83 -9.58
CA GLY A 155 -7.38 5.82 -8.64
C GLY A 155 -6.32 6.86 -8.31
N LEU A 156 -6.68 8.13 -8.40
CA LEU A 156 -5.90 9.25 -7.88
C LEU A 156 -6.65 9.86 -6.70
N ALA A 157 -6.07 9.76 -5.51
CA ALA A 157 -6.66 10.31 -4.31
C ALA A 157 -5.85 11.47 -3.74
N GLU A 158 -6.54 12.52 -3.33
CA GLU A 158 -6.02 13.52 -2.38
C GLU A 158 -6.49 13.13 -0.98
N ILE A 159 -5.56 13.10 -0.02
CA ILE A 159 -5.83 12.63 1.35
C ILE A 159 -5.36 13.67 2.36
N ASP A 160 -6.31 14.22 3.11
CA ASP A 160 -6.04 15.08 4.27
C ASP A 160 -6.16 14.22 5.55
N PHE A 161 -5.01 13.80 6.08
CA PHE A 161 -4.94 12.99 7.30
C PHE A 161 -5.35 13.75 8.57
N GLU A 162 -5.37 15.09 8.55
CA GLU A 162 -5.69 15.90 9.72
C GLU A 162 -7.19 16.11 9.84
N LYS A 163 -7.84 16.41 8.70
CA LYS A 163 -9.30 16.51 8.61
C LYS A 163 -9.97 15.15 8.49
N GLY A 164 -9.23 14.11 8.09
CA GLY A 164 -9.78 12.78 7.86
C GLY A 164 -10.61 12.68 6.59
N THR A 165 -10.37 13.55 5.62
CA THR A 165 -11.12 13.66 4.35
C THR A 165 -10.29 13.17 3.18
N HIS A 166 -10.96 12.74 2.12
CA HIS A 166 -10.31 12.35 0.87
C HIS A 166 -11.18 12.75 -0.32
N HIS A 167 -10.53 13.02 -1.45
CA HIS A 167 -11.15 13.16 -2.76
C HIS A 167 -10.53 12.13 -3.69
N LEU A 168 -11.34 11.44 -4.48
CA LEU A 168 -10.90 10.35 -5.34
C LEU A 168 -11.42 10.57 -6.76
N SER A 169 -10.50 10.51 -7.71
CA SER A 169 -10.79 10.42 -9.14
C SER A 169 -10.40 9.02 -9.61
N THR A 170 -11.27 8.35 -10.37
CA THR A 170 -11.00 7.02 -10.90
C THR A 170 -11.24 6.95 -12.41
N SER A 171 -10.49 6.09 -13.08
CA SER A 171 -10.67 5.80 -14.50
C SER A 171 -10.41 4.32 -14.74
N THR A 172 -11.17 3.71 -15.65
CA THR A 172 -11.06 2.27 -15.94
C THR A 172 -10.74 2.02 -17.41
N SER A 173 -10.04 0.92 -17.68
CA SER A 173 -9.75 0.47 -19.04
C SER A 173 -11.00 -0.03 -19.78
N GLY A 174 -12.11 -0.19 -19.05
CA GLY A 174 -13.18 -1.12 -19.37
C GLY A 174 -12.71 -2.58 -19.35
N ILE A 175 -13.67 -3.50 -19.53
CA ILE A 175 -13.41 -4.94 -19.53
C ILE A 175 -12.68 -5.34 -20.81
N LYS A 176 -11.48 -5.90 -20.68
CA LYS A 176 -10.62 -6.42 -21.75
C LYS A 176 -10.47 -7.93 -21.67
N LEU A 177 -10.26 -8.59 -22.81
CA LEU A 177 -9.97 -10.03 -22.87
C LEU A 177 -8.53 -10.31 -22.44
N ILE A 178 -8.33 -11.35 -21.63
CA ILE A 178 -7.01 -11.86 -21.29
C ILE A 178 -6.47 -12.61 -22.50
N THR A 179 -5.34 -12.16 -23.06
CA THR A 179 -4.65 -12.83 -24.17
C THR A 179 -3.18 -13.03 -23.85
N ASN A 180 -2.59 -14.16 -24.23
CA ASN A 180 -1.25 -14.57 -23.78
C ASN A 180 -0.12 -14.12 -24.72
N LYS A 181 -0.36 -13.13 -25.59
CA LYS A 181 0.56 -12.83 -26.72
C LYS A 181 0.63 -11.36 -27.13
N ARG A 182 0.16 -10.42 -26.33
CA ARG A 182 0.17 -9.00 -26.71
C ARG A 182 0.51 -8.09 -25.54
N LYS A 183 1.32 -7.09 -25.86
CA LYS A 183 1.40 -5.87 -25.10
C LYS A 183 0.16 -5.03 -25.42
N LEU A 184 -0.45 -4.44 -24.41
CA LEU A 184 -1.62 -3.59 -24.58
C LEU A 184 -1.34 -2.25 -23.90
N ASP A 185 -1.38 -1.18 -24.69
CA ASP A 185 -1.37 0.18 -24.17
C ASP A 185 -2.77 0.52 -23.65
N LEU A 186 -2.83 0.90 -22.37
CA LEU A 186 -4.02 1.35 -21.69
C LEU A 186 -3.82 2.82 -21.32
N HIS A 187 -4.70 3.67 -21.84
CA HIS A 187 -4.72 5.09 -21.58
C HIS A 187 -5.83 5.42 -20.59
N PHE A 188 -5.51 6.26 -19.62
CA PHE A 188 -6.43 6.68 -18.58
C PHE A 188 -6.39 8.19 -18.45
N ASP A 189 -7.56 8.79 -18.62
CA ASP A 189 -7.82 10.20 -18.39
C ASP A 189 -8.46 10.35 -17.02
N LEU A 190 -7.82 11.12 -16.14
CA LEU A 190 -8.35 11.44 -14.82
C LEU A 190 -8.39 12.94 -14.63
N GLU A 191 -9.45 13.42 -14.00
CA GLU A 191 -9.46 14.78 -13.46
C GLU A 191 -8.62 14.83 -12.19
N LYS A 192 -7.83 15.90 -12.05
CA LYS A 192 -7.10 16.21 -10.82
C LYS A 192 -8.09 16.34 -9.66
N PRO A 193 -7.87 15.62 -8.54
CA PRO A 193 -8.65 15.83 -7.32
C PRO A 193 -8.52 17.29 -6.86
N LYS A 194 -9.65 17.91 -6.53
CA LYS A 194 -9.79 19.34 -6.32
C LYS A 194 -9.06 19.81 -5.03
N GLU A 195 -8.18 20.79 -5.20
CA GLU A 195 -7.81 21.82 -4.20
C GLU A 195 -6.99 21.38 -2.95
N SER A 196 -5.68 21.09 -3.09
CA SER A 196 -4.57 21.70 -2.31
C SER A 196 -3.18 21.19 -2.74
N ASP A 197 -2.12 21.74 -2.14
CA ASP A 197 -0.69 21.50 -2.42
C ASP A 197 -0.30 20.00 -2.50
N ASN A 198 -0.18 19.54 -3.75
CA ASN A 198 0.98 18.82 -4.29
C ASN A 198 1.20 17.35 -3.93
N LYS A 199 0.25 16.58 -3.36
CA LYS A 199 0.43 15.12 -3.24
C LYS A 199 -0.79 14.28 -3.63
N TRP A 200 -0.67 13.50 -4.70
CA TRP A 200 -1.71 12.54 -5.12
C TRP A 200 -1.29 11.10 -4.87
N TRP A 201 -2.14 10.34 -4.22
CA TRP A 201 -1.96 8.92 -3.97
C TRP A 201 -2.47 8.14 -5.16
N CYS A 202 -1.57 7.43 -5.84
CA CYS A 202 -1.88 6.69 -7.05
C CYS A 202 -2.06 5.20 -6.74
N PHE A 203 -3.24 4.69 -7.05
CA PHE A 203 -3.64 3.32 -6.83
C PHE A 203 -3.89 2.62 -8.15
N PHE A 204 -3.52 1.35 -8.20
CA PHE A 204 -3.84 0.45 -9.31
C PHE A 204 -4.67 -0.69 -8.74
N ALA A 205 -5.82 -0.92 -9.34
CA ALA A 205 -6.71 -2.01 -8.99
C ALA A 205 -7.01 -2.83 -10.24
N VAL A 206 -6.95 -4.15 -10.14
CA VAL A 206 -7.31 -5.06 -11.22
C VAL A 206 -8.44 -5.97 -10.77
N ASN A 207 -9.46 -6.10 -11.62
CA ASN A 207 -10.58 -7.00 -11.43
C ASN A 207 -10.56 -8.09 -12.50
N PHE A 208 -10.71 -9.35 -12.11
CA PHE A 208 -10.77 -10.48 -13.02
C PHE A 208 -12.17 -11.04 -13.12
N TYR A 209 -12.63 -11.34 -14.34
CA TYR A 209 -13.98 -11.82 -14.62
C TYR A 209 -13.98 -13.11 -15.45
N ASN A 210 -15.00 -13.94 -15.23
CA ASN A 210 -15.26 -15.11 -16.07
C ASN A 210 -16.03 -14.74 -17.37
N LYS A 211 -16.34 -15.73 -18.20
CA LYS A 211 -17.08 -15.53 -19.47
C LYS A 211 -18.46 -14.92 -19.31
N ARG A 212 -19.05 -15.04 -18.11
CA ARG A 212 -20.36 -14.47 -17.76
C ARG A 212 -20.22 -13.12 -17.03
N GLN A 213 -19.04 -12.50 -17.11
CA GLN A 213 -18.70 -11.23 -16.45
C GLN A 213 -18.93 -11.23 -14.93
N ARG A 214 -18.84 -12.40 -14.29
CA ARG A 214 -18.84 -12.49 -12.83
C ARG A 214 -17.42 -12.31 -12.33
N LEU A 215 -17.25 -11.43 -11.34
CA LEU A 215 -15.99 -11.21 -10.65
C LEU A 215 -15.49 -12.53 -10.05
N LYS A 216 -14.21 -12.83 -10.28
CA LYS A 216 -13.52 -14.02 -9.81
C LYS A 216 -12.48 -13.67 -8.75
N ASP A 217 -11.70 -12.63 -9.02
CA ASP A 217 -10.68 -12.15 -8.09
C ASP A 217 -10.39 -10.67 -8.35
N CYS A 218 -9.75 -10.01 -7.39
CA CYS A 218 -9.38 -8.61 -7.49
C CYS A 218 -8.17 -8.28 -6.63
N ALA A 219 -7.35 -7.33 -7.07
CA ALA A 219 -6.15 -6.92 -6.36
C ALA A 219 -5.91 -5.42 -6.50
N ILE A 220 -5.51 -4.79 -5.41
CA ILE A 220 -5.20 -3.35 -5.36
C ILE A 220 -3.81 -3.12 -4.77
N ILE A 221 -3.10 -2.15 -5.32
CA ILE A 221 -1.80 -1.70 -4.85
C ILE A 221 -1.78 -0.17 -4.78
N LEU A 222 -1.20 0.37 -3.71
CA LEU A 222 -0.76 1.76 -3.70
C LEU A 222 0.57 1.81 -4.46
N PHE A 223 0.54 2.30 -5.69
CA PHE A 223 1.72 2.36 -6.54
C PHE A 223 2.72 3.39 -6.01
N GLY A 224 2.23 4.57 -5.63
CA GLY A 224 3.06 5.60 -5.00
C GLY A 224 2.32 6.91 -4.75
N VAL A 225 3.07 7.90 -4.25
CA VAL A 225 2.59 9.27 -4.04
C VAL A 225 3.25 10.18 -5.06
N LEU A 226 2.45 10.83 -5.90
CA LEU A 226 2.87 11.79 -6.92
C LEU A 226 3.01 13.17 -6.28
N ASP A 227 4.13 13.86 -6.54
CA ASP A 227 4.31 15.28 -6.21
C ASP A 227 4.11 16.14 -7.47
N ALA A 228 3.76 17.42 -7.32
CA ALA A 228 3.60 18.41 -8.39
C ALA A 228 4.85 18.60 -9.27
N GLN A 229 6.01 18.07 -8.86
CA GLN A 229 7.27 18.01 -9.62
C GLN A 229 7.59 16.64 -10.25
N MET A 230 6.64 15.70 -10.29
CA MET A 230 6.72 14.47 -11.11
C MET A 230 8.00 13.65 -10.91
N LYS A 231 8.30 13.28 -9.66
CA LYS A 231 9.25 12.19 -9.38
C LYS A 231 8.52 11.07 -8.68
N PHE A 232 8.46 9.90 -9.33
CA PHE A 232 8.20 8.67 -8.60
C PHE A 232 9.32 8.46 -7.60
N ALA A 233 8.99 8.33 -6.32
CA ALA A 233 9.84 7.58 -5.43
C ALA A 233 9.67 6.10 -5.78
N LEU A 234 10.37 5.65 -6.82
CA LEU A 234 10.32 4.28 -7.31
C LEU A 234 11.09 3.41 -6.31
N ILE A 235 10.38 2.67 -5.46
CA ILE A 235 10.99 1.57 -4.70
C ILE A 235 10.94 0.35 -5.61
N VAL A 236 12.06 0.07 -6.25
CA VAL A 236 12.32 -1.23 -6.88
C VAL A 236 12.27 -2.28 -5.75
N ALA A 237 11.36 -3.25 -5.85
CA ALA A 237 11.38 -4.42 -4.98
C ALA A 237 12.79 -5.06 -5.05
N PRO A 238 13.40 -5.46 -3.91
CA PRO A 238 14.68 -6.15 -3.98
C PRO A 238 14.50 -7.41 -4.83
N ALA A 239 15.32 -7.55 -5.87
CA ALA A 239 15.37 -8.74 -6.70
C ALA A 239 15.43 -9.99 -5.81
N PRO A 240 14.75 -11.09 -6.17
CA PRO A 240 14.85 -12.33 -5.41
C PRO A 240 16.33 -12.73 -5.34
N THR A 241 16.86 -12.77 -4.13
CA THR A 241 18.25 -13.14 -3.85
C THR A 241 18.54 -14.48 -4.51
N ALA A 242 19.30 -14.47 -5.60
CA ALA A 242 19.78 -15.70 -6.23
C ALA A 242 20.55 -16.50 -5.17
N SER A 243 20.10 -17.72 -4.91
CA SER A 243 20.78 -18.63 -3.99
C SER A 243 22.20 -18.90 -4.52
N PRO A 244 23.22 -18.90 -3.65
CA PRO A 244 24.60 -19.08 -4.09
C PRO A 244 24.78 -20.47 -4.69
N GLN A 245 25.20 -20.51 -5.97
CA GLN A 245 25.65 -21.73 -6.61
C GLN A 245 26.95 -22.19 -5.93
N THR A 246 26.91 -23.40 -5.39
CA THR A 246 28.07 -24.13 -4.86
C THR A 246 29.11 -24.29 -5.97
N GLN A 247 30.23 -23.57 -5.88
CA GLN A 247 31.43 -23.86 -6.66
C GLN A 247 32.07 -25.13 -6.10
N GLN A 248 32.09 -26.19 -6.90
CA GLN A 248 32.94 -27.36 -6.68
C GLN A 248 34.39 -26.96 -6.96
N LEU A 249 35.26 -27.09 -5.95
CA LEU A 249 36.71 -27.14 -6.16
C LEU A 249 37.05 -28.49 -6.78
N THR A 250 37.61 -28.48 -7.99
CA THR A 250 38.50 -29.53 -8.48
C THR A 250 39.90 -29.23 -7.98
N GLU A 251 40.37 -30.03 -7.02
CA GLU A 251 41.79 -30.09 -6.64
C GLU A 251 42.57 -30.87 -7.71
N SER A 252 43.75 -30.32 -8.05
CA SER A 252 44.85 -30.98 -8.75
C SER A 252 45.94 -31.30 -7.73
#